data_AF-A0A1I3C8U0-F1
#
_entry.id   AF-A0A1I3C8U0-F1
#
_cell.length_a   1.000
_cell.length_b   1.000
_cell.length_c   1.000
_cell.angle_alpha   90.00
_cell.angle_beta   90.00
_cell.angle_gamma   90.00
#
_symmetry.space_group_name_H-M   'P 1'
#
loop_
_entity.id
_entity.type
_entity.pdbx_description
1 polymer ?
#
loop_
_entity_poly.entity_id
_entity_poly.type
_entity_poly.pdbx_seq_one_letter_code
_entity_poly.pdbx_strand_id
1 'polypeptide(L)'
;MPDSKYIGISEDRLHHMLGVARKAYKIALERGHNKTFATKMFVIGWNHDIGYEFSKYQEEHSMVSAAILSNAFYDEGQDLGKNGGSTINAIYSHGLYTEEKTEEWIILNQADMQVDII
;
A
#
# COMPACT_ATOMS: atom_id res chain seq x y z
N MET A 1 31.86 -1.17 0.77
CA MET A 1 30.84 -1.80 1.62
C MET A 1 30.27 -2.96 0.82
N PRO A 2 30.10 -4.16 1.40
CA PRO A 2 29.56 -5.28 0.63
C PRO A 2 28.10 -4.97 0.26
N ASP A 3 27.79 -5.21 -1.01
CA ASP A 3 26.54 -4.96 -1.73
C ASP A 3 25.29 -4.93 -0.84
N SER A 4 24.78 -3.72 -0.51
CA SER A 4 23.40 -3.61 -0.06
C SER A 4 22.53 -3.96 -1.27
N LYS A 5 21.94 -5.16 -1.28
CA LYS A 5 20.91 -5.55 -2.25
C LYS A 5 19.95 -4.37 -2.40
N TYR A 6 19.86 -3.80 -3.61
CA TYR A 6 18.96 -2.69 -3.88
C TYR A 6 17.54 -3.12 -3.51
N ILE A 7 16.96 -2.44 -2.51
CA ILE A 7 15.63 -2.73 -1.99
C ILE A 7 14.54 -1.84 -2.61
N GLY A 8 14.94 -0.80 -3.34
CA GLY A 8 14.04 0.17 -3.94
C GLY A 8 13.07 -0.42 -4.97
N ILE A 9 12.41 0.45 -5.73
CA ILE A 9 11.41 0.02 -6.70
C ILE A 9 12.13 -0.51 -7.95
N SER A 10 12.29 -1.84 -8.04
CA SER A 10 12.67 -2.51 -9.28
C SER A 10 11.51 -2.50 -10.30
N GLU A 11 11.80 -2.81 -11.56
CA GLU A 11 10.76 -3.00 -12.58
C GLU A 11 9.76 -4.10 -12.20
N ASP A 12 10.24 -5.19 -11.59
CA ASP A 12 9.37 -6.28 -11.10
C ASP A 12 8.44 -5.78 -9.99
N ARG A 13 8.94 -4.95 -9.07
CA ARG A 13 8.12 -4.33 -8.03
C ARG A 13 7.14 -3.32 -8.62
N LEU A 14 7.56 -2.53 -9.61
CA LEU A 14 6.65 -1.59 -10.29
C LEU A 14 5.49 -2.34 -10.98
N HIS A 15 5.79 -3.48 -11.62
CA HIS A 15 4.76 -4.36 -12.19
C HIS A 15 3.87 -5.00 -11.13
N HIS A 16 4.44 -5.42 -10.00
CA HIS A 16 3.69 -5.90 -8.83
C HIS A 16 2.71 -4.85 -8.32
N MET A 17 3.19 -3.63 -8.05
CA MET A 17 2.37 -2.49 -7.61
C MET A 17 1.21 -2.21 -8.55
N LEU A 18 1.44 -2.22 -9.87
CA LEU A 18 0.38 -2.07 -10.87
C LEU A 18 -0.61 -3.24 -10.84
N GLY A 19 -0.12 -4.47 -10.69
CA GLY A 19 -0.93 -5.67 -10.54
C GLY A 19 -1.85 -5.59 -9.34
N VAL A 20 -1.31 -5.23 -8.17
CA VAL A 20 -2.06 -5.03 -6.92
C VAL A 20 -3.11 -3.94 -7.08
N ALA A 21 -2.78 -2.80 -7.69
CA ALA A 21 -3.74 -1.72 -7.96
C ALA A 21 -4.96 -2.21 -8.77
N ARG A 22 -4.72 -2.91 -9.88
CA ARG A 22 -5.79 -3.46 -10.74
C ARG A 22 -6.59 -4.54 -10.03
N LYS A 23 -5.94 -5.39 -9.25
CA LYS A 23 -6.56 -6.47 -8.50
C LYS A 23 -7.44 -5.95 -7.36
N ALA A 24 -6.96 -4.96 -6.60
CA ALA A 24 -7.70 -4.30 -5.53
C ALA A 24 -8.96 -3.60 -6.07
N TYR A 25 -8.86 -2.90 -7.20
CA TYR A 25 -10.01 -2.34 -7.92
C TYR A 25 -11.06 -3.41 -8.26
N LYS A 26 -10.63 -4.54 -8.82
CA LYS A 26 -11.52 -5.63 -9.21
C LYS A 26 -12.20 -6.28 -7.99
N ILE A 27 -11.44 -6.60 -6.94
CA ILE A 27 -11.99 -7.18 -5.70
C ILE A 27 -13.03 -6.25 -5.08
N ALA A 28 -12.78 -4.93 -5.07
CA ALA A 28 -13.74 -3.97 -4.54
C ALA A 28 -15.09 -4.03 -5.28
N LEU A 29 -15.07 -4.08 -6.62
CA LEU A 29 -16.29 -4.24 -7.42
C LEU A 29 -16.98 -5.59 -7.17
N GLU A 30 -16.21 -6.67 -7.09
CA GLU A 30 -16.73 -8.02 -6.83
C GLU A 30 -17.41 -8.14 -5.44
N ARG A 31 -16.95 -7.34 -4.46
CA ARG A 31 -17.58 -7.22 -3.14
C ARG A 31 -18.81 -6.31 -3.12
N GLY A 32 -19.22 -5.74 -4.26
CA GLY A 32 -20.39 -4.88 -4.38
C GLY A 32 -20.16 -3.41 -4.01
N HIS A 33 -18.91 -2.98 -3.85
CA HIS A 33 -18.61 -1.56 -3.63
C HIS A 33 -18.81 -0.75 -4.92
N ASN A 34 -19.06 0.55 -4.76
CA ASN A 34 -19.24 1.46 -5.89
C ASN A 34 -17.92 1.81 -6.59
N LYS A 35 -18.03 2.43 -7.77
CA LYS A 35 -16.85 2.83 -8.58
C LYS A 35 -15.90 3.76 -7.84
N THR A 36 -16.41 4.68 -7.01
CA THR A 36 -15.58 5.62 -6.23
C THR A 36 -14.68 4.88 -5.25
N PHE A 37 -15.25 3.93 -4.50
CA PHE A 37 -14.47 3.09 -3.58
C PHE A 37 -13.51 2.17 -4.33
N ALA A 38 -13.92 1.58 -5.46
CA ALA A 38 -13.03 0.77 -6.28
C ALA A 38 -11.83 1.58 -6.80
N THR A 39 -12.05 2.82 -7.28
CA THR A 39 -10.96 3.71 -7.70
C THR A 39 -10.07 4.13 -6.53
N LYS A 40 -10.62 4.30 -5.33
CA LYS A 40 -9.82 4.49 -4.11
C LYS A 40 -8.91 3.29 -3.87
N MET A 41 -9.41 2.06 -4.02
CA MET A 41 -8.60 0.84 -3.87
C MET A 41 -7.50 0.72 -4.93
N PHE A 42 -7.75 1.19 -6.16
CA PHE A 42 -6.68 1.29 -7.17
C PHE A 42 -5.53 2.18 -6.69
N VAL A 43 -5.84 3.36 -6.17
CA VAL A 43 -4.82 4.31 -5.66
C VAL A 43 -4.09 3.73 -4.45
N ILE A 44 -4.79 3.07 -3.54
CA ILE A 44 -4.18 2.38 -2.39
C ILE A 44 -3.20 1.31 -2.87
N GLY A 45 -3.64 0.41 -3.75
CA GLY A 45 -2.79 -0.65 -4.29
C GLY A 45 -1.61 -0.13 -5.11
N TRP A 46 -1.76 0.98 -5.82
CA TRP A 46 -0.66 1.60 -6.57
C TRP A 46 0.44 2.13 -5.65
N ASN A 47 0.07 2.67 -4.49
CA ASN A 47 1.01 3.37 -3.61
C ASN A 47 1.46 2.56 -2.38
N HIS A 48 0.92 1.35 -2.16
CA HIS A 48 1.19 0.59 -0.93
C HIS A 48 2.70 0.34 -0.68
N ASP A 49 3.46 0.16 -1.75
CA ASP A 49 4.87 -0.20 -1.77
C ASP A 49 5.81 0.97 -2.13
N ILE A 50 5.31 2.19 -2.26
CA ILE A 50 6.12 3.36 -2.67
C ILE A 50 7.30 3.64 -1.72
N GLY A 51 7.15 3.24 -0.46
CA GLY A 51 8.15 3.39 0.59
C GLY A 51 9.43 2.59 0.36
N TYR A 52 9.40 1.51 -0.45
CA TYR A 52 10.60 0.73 -0.75
C TYR A 52 11.75 1.58 -1.29
N GLU A 53 11.44 2.60 -2.09
CA GLU A 53 12.43 3.51 -2.68
C GLU A 53 13.25 4.27 -1.62
N PHE A 54 12.68 4.47 -0.43
CA PHE A 54 13.26 5.27 0.65
C PHE A 54 13.50 4.47 1.94
N SER A 55 13.18 3.18 1.95
CA SER A 55 13.45 2.29 3.08
C SER A 55 14.93 1.91 3.15
N LYS A 56 15.39 1.50 4.34
CA LYS A 56 16.71 0.86 4.53
C LYS A 56 16.57 -0.66 4.66
N TYR A 57 15.44 -1.11 5.17
CA TYR A 57 15.11 -2.52 5.34
C TYR A 57 13.74 -2.85 4.72
N GLN A 58 13.57 -4.11 4.30
CA GLN A 58 12.34 -4.56 3.64
C GLN A 58 11.12 -4.40 4.56
N GLU A 59 11.27 -4.56 5.87
CA GLU A 59 10.16 -4.53 6.83
C GLU A 59 9.60 -3.12 7.07
N GLU A 60 10.31 -2.08 6.64
CA GLU A 60 9.95 -0.68 6.91
C GLU A 60 9.02 -0.06 5.85
N HIS A 61 8.93 -0.68 4.66
CA HIS A 61 8.31 -0.06 3.48
C HIS A 61 6.87 0.41 3.73
N SER A 62 6.05 -0.37 4.44
CA SER A 62 4.65 -0.04 4.70
C SER A 62 4.51 1.24 5.53
N MET A 63 5.32 1.38 6.59
CA MET A 63 5.36 2.59 7.41
C MET A 63 5.91 3.79 6.63
N VAL A 64 6.97 3.58 5.84
CA VAL A 64 7.57 4.64 5.01
C VAL A 64 6.59 5.11 3.92
N SER A 65 5.87 4.20 3.26
CA SER A 65 4.81 4.50 2.30
C SER A 65 3.74 5.39 2.93
N ALA A 66 3.23 4.99 4.10
CA ALA A 66 2.21 5.75 4.82
C ALA A 66 2.72 7.15 5.19
N ALA A 67 3.95 7.29 5.69
CA ALA A 67 4.54 8.58 6.04
C ALA A 67 4.70 9.51 4.82
N ILE A 68 5.19 8.99 3.69
CA ILE A 68 5.36 9.76 2.45
C ILE A 68 4.01 10.28 1.96
N LEU A 69 3.01 9.40 1.85
CA LEU A 69 1.69 9.76 1.34
C LEU A 69 0.98 10.74 2.26
N SER A 70 1.13 10.56 3.57
CA SER A 70 0.58 11.49 4.56
C SER A 70 1.13 12.90 4.37
N ASN A 71 2.46 13.04 4.28
CA ASN A 71 3.10 14.32 4.05
C ASN A 71 2.73 14.93 2.69
N ALA A 72 2.63 14.10 1.64
CA ALA A 72 2.34 14.57 0.28
C ALA A 72 0.90 15.10 0.08
N PHE A 73 -0.08 14.57 0.83
CA PHE A 73 -1.50 14.90 0.62
C PHE A 73 -2.15 15.70 1.75
N TYR A 74 -1.51 15.82 2.91
CA TYR A 74 -2.10 16.45 4.09
C TYR A 74 -1.20 17.50 4.78
N ASP A 75 -0.07 17.86 4.15
CA ASP A 75 0.97 18.79 4.63
C ASP A 75 1.70 18.35 5.93
N GLU A 76 2.93 18.86 6.14
CA GLU A 76 3.85 18.42 7.21
C GLU A 76 3.20 18.45 8.62
N GLY A 77 3.39 17.37 9.38
CA GLY A 77 3.14 17.34 10.82
C GLY A 77 1.86 16.62 11.27
N GLN A 78 1.05 16.07 10.36
CA GLN A 78 0.00 15.13 10.75
C GLN A 78 0.52 13.69 10.69
N ASP A 79 0.73 13.09 11.87
CA ASP A 79 0.86 11.63 12.00
C ASP A 79 -0.50 11.00 11.69
N LEU A 80 -0.67 10.73 10.41
CA LEU A 80 -1.86 10.14 9.83
C LEU A 80 -1.84 8.62 9.89
N GLY A 81 -1.00 7.98 10.71
CA GLY A 81 -1.02 6.53 10.91
C GLY A 81 -2.43 6.00 11.18
N LYS A 82 -2.91 6.07 12.43
CA LYS A 82 -4.33 5.78 12.75
C LYS A 82 -5.27 6.95 12.44
N ASN A 83 -4.73 8.17 12.29
CA ASN A 83 -5.51 9.38 12.13
C ASN A 83 -5.77 9.78 10.66
N GLY A 84 -5.11 9.14 9.69
CA GLY A 84 -5.19 9.40 8.23
C GLY A 84 -6.40 8.83 7.53
N GLY A 85 -7.37 8.36 8.31
CA GLY A 85 -8.49 7.58 7.81
C GLY A 85 -8.06 6.18 7.35
N SER A 86 -9.05 5.42 6.90
CA SER A 86 -8.89 4.01 6.52
C SER A 86 -7.88 3.76 5.40
N THR A 87 -7.60 4.76 4.56
CA THR A 87 -6.65 4.68 3.43
C THR A 87 -5.20 4.52 3.91
N ILE A 88 -4.72 5.48 4.71
CA ILE A 88 -3.34 5.51 5.17
C ILE A 88 -3.10 4.37 6.16
N ASN A 89 -4.08 4.09 7.03
CA ASN A 89 -3.99 2.98 7.96
C ASN A 89 -3.88 1.63 7.23
N ALA A 90 -4.63 1.43 6.13
CA ALA A 90 -4.52 0.22 5.32
C ALA A 90 -3.11 0.03 4.76
N ILE A 91 -2.47 1.09 4.26
CA ILE A 91 -1.09 1.05 3.75
C ILE A 91 -0.09 0.83 4.89
N TYR A 92 -0.23 1.56 6.00
CA TYR A 92 0.67 1.43 7.15
C TYR A 92 0.71 0.01 7.71
N SER A 93 -0.45 -0.65 7.78
CA SER A 93 -0.60 -1.95 8.44
C SER A 93 -0.70 -3.14 7.49
N HIS A 94 -0.52 -2.95 6.16
CA HIS A 94 -0.52 -4.10 5.25
C HIS A 94 0.68 -5.02 5.52
N GLY A 95 0.47 -6.32 5.35
CA GLY A 95 1.44 -7.36 5.73
C GLY A 95 1.60 -7.58 7.23
N LEU A 96 0.95 -6.78 8.08
CA LEU A 96 1.02 -6.86 9.55
C LEU A 96 -0.29 -7.37 10.15
N TYR A 97 -0.21 -8.03 11.31
CA TYR A 97 -1.40 -8.32 12.09
C TYR A 97 -2.00 -7.01 12.64
N THR A 98 -3.30 -6.82 12.43
CA THR A 98 -4.07 -5.72 13.00
C THR A 98 -5.38 -6.24 13.61
N GLU A 99 -5.78 -5.67 14.74
CA GLU A 99 -7.07 -5.95 15.40
C GLU A 99 -8.23 -5.29 14.64
N GLU A 100 -7.99 -4.12 14.04
CA GLU A 100 -8.97 -3.39 13.25
C GLU A 100 -8.77 -3.69 11.77
N LYS A 101 -9.71 -4.44 11.19
CA LYS A 101 -9.69 -4.84 9.78
C LYS A 101 -10.71 -4.02 9.00
N THR A 102 -10.27 -2.90 8.43
CA THR A 102 -11.09 -2.11 7.50
C THR A 102 -11.24 -2.85 6.17
N GLU A 103 -12.27 -2.50 5.39
CA GLU A 103 -12.44 -3.06 4.04
C GLU A 103 -11.24 -2.75 3.14
N GLU A 104 -10.66 -1.55 3.26
CA GLU A 104 -9.44 -1.18 2.54
C GLU A 104 -8.27 -2.10 2.88
N TRP A 105 -8.05 -2.38 4.17
CA TRP A 105 -6.99 -3.28 4.61
C TRP A 105 -7.22 -4.70 4.08
N ILE A 106 -8.45 -5.23 4.19
CA ILE A 106 -8.79 -6.57 3.75
C ILE A 106 -8.54 -6.71 2.24
N ILE A 107 -9.03 -5.76 1.44
CA ILE A 107 -8.90 -5.81 -0.01
C ILE A 107 -7.45 -5.62 -0.45
N LEU A 108 -6.70 -4.70 0.18
CA LEU A 108 -5.29 -4.48 -0.13
C LEU A 108 -4.47 -5.74 0.12
N ASN A 109 -4.56 -6.32 1.32
CA ASN A 109 -3.79 -7.52 1.66
C ASN A 109 -4.19 -8.71 0.78
N GLN A 110 -5.49 -8.88 0.49
CA GLN A 110 -5.94 -9.92 -0.43
C GLN A 110 -5.37 -9.72 -1.85
N ALA A 111 -5.33 -8.49 -2.34
CA ALA A 111 -4.79 -8.20 -3.66
C ALA A 111 -3.28 -8.46 -3.72
N ASP A 112 -2.54 -7.99 -2.72
CA ASP A 112 -1.09 -8.12 -2.60
C ASP A 112 -0.64 -9.59 -2.57
N MET A 113 -1.29 -10.43 -1.76
CA MET A 113 -1.01 -11.87 -1.71
C MET A 113 -1.39 -12.65 -2.98
N GLN A 114 -2.19 -12.07 -3.87
CA GLN A 114 -2.69 -12.74 -5.08
C GLN A 114 -1.97 -12.29 -6.36
N VAL A 115 -1.05 -11.34 -6.26
CA VAL A 115 -0.24 -10.85 -7.36
C VAL A 115 1.17 -11.30 -7.09
N ASP A 116 1.69 -12.14 -7.98
CA ASP A 116 3.07 -12.61 -7.87
C ASP A 116 4.03 -11.51 -8.36
N ILE A 117 5.17 -11.40 -7.68
CA ILE A 117 6.33 -10.68 -8.20
C ILE A 117 6.87 -11.55 -9.35
N ILE A 118 6.83 -11.02 -10.57
CA ILE A 118 7.32 -11.71 -11.79
C ILE A 118 8.84 -11.74 -11.79
#